data_AF-A0A0B2STC6-F1
#
_entry.id   AF-A0A0B2STC6-F1
#
_cell.length_a   1.000
_cell.length_b   1.000
_cell.length_c   1.000
_cell.angle_alpha   90.00
_cell.angle_beta   90.00
_cell.angle_gamma   90.00
#
_symmetry.space_group_name_H-M   'P 1'
#
loop_
_entity.id
_entity.type
_entity.pdbx_description
1 polymer ?
#
loop_
_entity_poly.entity_id
_entity_poly.type
_entity_poly.pdbx_seq_one_letter_code
_entity_poly.pdbx_strand_id
1 'polypeptide(L)'
;MGIWQGDIKREKNIHIPDSLLKKTLKMLITKNLIKEVVNVHNKSKKLLMATDFEPSKEISGGEWYTDGKFDTEFIGALSDACLSNIRRRKVATCDGIVGWIRKVGSDVFPGGVSKGQVEQILKNLVMENKVQEVTSTGFGDFESVPVGEVCYRLVKKGAGGVGAMASIPCGVCPRIHSCTPDGVISPMTCQYYQKWLDF
;
A
#
# COMPACT_ATOMS: atom_id res chain seq x y z
N MET A 1 11.02 -21.58 -12.37
CA MET A 1 11.66 -22.34 -11.27
C MET A 1 12.98 -21.66 -10.95
N GLY A 2 13.17 -21.23 -9.70
CA GLY A 2 14.46 -20.69 -9.24
C GLY A 2 15.15 -21.67 -8.31
N ILE A 3 16.48 -21.68 -8.28
CA ILE A 3 17.28 -22.54 -7.42
C ILE A 3 18.03 -21.72 -6.36
N TRP A 4 18.03 -22.16 -5.11
CA TRP A 4 18.80 -21.49 -4.06
C TRP A 4 20.28 -21.90 -4.14
N GLN A 5 21.18 -20.95 -3.91
CA GLN A 5 22.63 -21.21 -3.94
C GLN A 5 23.07 -22.34 -2.98
N GLY A 6 22.39 -22.50 -1.84
CA GLY A 6 22.67 -23.60 -0.92
C GLY A 6 22.11 -24.95 -1.34
N ASP A 7 21.10 -25.00 -2.23
CA ASP A 7 20.62 -26.25 -2.83
C ASP A 7 21.62 -26.77 -3.86
N ILE A 8 22.24 -25.88 -4.65
CA ILE A 8 23.35 -26.22 -5.58
C ILE A 8 24.51 -26.90 -4.84
N LYS A 9 24.79 -26.45 -3.61
CA LYS A 9 25.82 -27.05 -2.74
C LYS A 9 25.41 -28.39 -2.13
N ARG A 10 24.12 -28.57 -1.84
CA ARG A 10 23.60 -29.81 -1.22
C ARG A 10 23.49 -30.94 -2.25
N GLU A 11 23.52 -30.62 -3.54
CA GLU A 11 23.50 -31.60 -4.61
C GLU A 11 24.79 -32.44 -4.58
N LYS A 12 24.64 -33.71 -4.18
CA LYS A 12 25.72 -34.61 -3.78
C LYS A 12 26.80 -34.88 -4.85
N ASN A 13 26.53 -34.51 -6.11
CA ASN A 13 27.42 -34.72 -7.25
C ASN A 13 28.30 -33.51 -7.62
N ILE A 14 28.21 -32.39 -6.90
CA ILE A 14 28.91 -31.15 -7.26
C ILE A 14 29.91 -30.78 -6.15
N HIS A 15 31.14 -31.33 -6.23
CA HIS A 15 32.24 -30.95 -5.33
C HIS A 15 32.99 -29.73 -5.87
N ILE A 16 32.32 -28.57 -5.90
CA ILE A 16 32.92 -27.31 -6.34
C ILE A 16 33.35 -26.48 -5.12
N PRO A 17 34.59 -25.96 -5.07
CA PRO A 17 35.02 -25.01 -4.04
C PRO A 17 34.16 -23.74 -4.03
N ASP A 18 33.79 -23.28 -2.84
CA ASP A 18 32.91 -22.11 -2.64
C ASP A 18 33.40 -20.82 -3.34
N SER A 19 34.71 -20.65 -3.45
CA SER A 19 35.34 -19.51 -4.14
C SER A 19 35.09 -19.54 -5.65
N LEU A 20 35.16 -20.73 -6.26
CA LEU A 20 34.94 -20.93 -7.69
C LEU A 20 33.46 -20.78 -8.04
N LEU A 21 32.58 -21.34 -7.20
CA LEU A 21 31.12 -21.27 -7.38
C LEU A 21 30.63 -19.81 -7.39
N LYS A 22 31.09 -18.99 -6.43
CA LYS A 22 30.79 -17.55 -6.40
C LYS A 22 31.32 -16.79 -7.61
N LYS A 23 32.51 -17.15 -8.10
CA LYS A 23 33.14 -16.49 -9.26
C LYS A 23 32.38 -16.81 -10.56
N THR A 24 32.00 -18.07 -10.75
CA THR A 24 31.21 -18.52 -11.90
C THR A 24 29.81 -17.91 -11.89
N LEU A 25 29.14 -17.87 -10.74
CA LEU A 25 27.85 -17.19 -10.59
C LEU A 25 27.93 -15.71 -10.94
N LYS A 26 28.95 -14.99 -10.42
CA LYS A 26 29.18 -13.59 -10.80
C LYS A 26 29.39 -13.44 -12.31
N MET A 27 30.19 -14.29 -12.93
CA MET A 27 30.40 -14.25 -14.39
C MET A 27 29.11 -14.50 -15.17
N LEU A 28 28.26 -15.43 -14.74
CA LEU A 28 26.99 -15.73 -15.40
C LEU A 28 25.97 -14.59 -15.24
N ILE A 29 26.00 -13.88 -14.09
CA ILE A 29 25.23 -12.66 -13.87
C ILE A 29 25.76 -11.53 -14.77
N THR A 30 27.07 -11.32 -14.83
CA THR A 30 27.69 -10.31 -15.70
C THR A 30 27.41 -10.57 -17.18
N LYS A 31 27.27 -11.83 -17.58
CA LYS A 31 26.90 -12.24 -18.94
C LYS A 31 25.38 -12.22 -19.20
N ASN A 32 24.55 -11.77 -18.26
CA ASN A 32 23.08 -11.72 -18.36
C ASN A 32 22.44 -13.08 -18.70
N LEU A 33 23.02 -14.19 -18.25
CA LEU A 33 22.44 -15.53 -18.42
C LEU A 33 21.57 -15.94 -17.22
N ILE A 34 21.88 -15.42 -16.04
CA ILE A 34 21.14 -15.65 -14.80
C ILE A 34 20.94 -14.34 -14.03
N LYS A 35 19.81 -14.23 -13.32
CA LYS A 35 19.49 -13.13 -12.41
C LYS A 35 19.32 -13.65 -10.98
N GLU A 36 19.77 -12.85 -10.02
CA GLU A 36 19.49 -13.07 -8.59
C GLU A 36 18.14 -12.43 -8.25
N VAL A 37 17.18 -13.24 -7.82
CA VAL A 37 15.90 -12.78 -7.29
C VAL A 37 15.90 -12.98 -5.78
N VAL A 38 15.73 -11.89 -5.04
CA VAL A 38 15.57 -11.93 -3.59
C VAL A 38 14.15 -12.38 -3.27
N ASN A 39 14.01 -13.39 -2.42
CA ASN A 39 12.69 -13.79 -1.94
C ASN A 39 12.17 -12.73 -0.95
N VAL A 40 10.99 -12.17 -1.25
CA VAL A 40 10.37 -11.12 -0.44
C VAL A 40 10.00 -11.58 0.97
N HIS A 41 9.59 -12.85 1.13
CA HIS A 41 9.30 -13.45 2.44
C HIS A 41 10.57 -13.82 3.22
N ASN A 42 11.66 -14.13 2.52
CA ASN A 42 12.92 -14.52 3.14
C ASN A 42 14.11 -13.86 2.44
N LYS A 43 14.42 -12.63 2.88
CA LYS A 43 15.51 -11.81 2.31
C LYS A 43 16.88 -12.49 2.33
N SER A 44 17.08 -13.49 3.20
CA SER A 44 18.33 -14.26 3.31
C SER A 44 18.46 -15.36 2.25
N LYS A 45 17.36 -15.76 1.59
CA LYS A 45 17.35 -16.76 0.52
C LYS A 45 17.31 -16.08 -0.85
N LYS A 46 18.48 -16.01 -1.50
CA LYS A 46 18.61 -15.57 -2.88
C LYS A 46 18.37 -16.73 -3.84
N LEU A 47 17.35 -16.62 -4.69
CA LEU A 47 17.12 -17.59 -5.76
C LEU A 47 17.83 -17.13 -7.02
N LEU A 48 18.48 -18.05 -7.70
CA LEU A 48 19.04 -17.86 -9.02
C LEU A 48 18.03 -18.36 -10.05
N MET A 49 17.84 -17.59 -11.10
CA MET A 49 16.92 -17.93 -12.16
C MET A 49 17.50 -17.47 -13.50
N ALA A 50 17.21 -18.19 -14.58
CA ALA A 50 17.59 -17.72 -15.91
C ALA A 50 16.90 -16.37 -16.21
N THR A 51 17.58 -15.51 -16.95
CA THR A 51 17.12 -14.15 -17.25
C THR A 51 15.77 -14.13 -17.97
N ASP A 52 15.53 -15.11 -18.83
CA ASP A 52 14.31 -15.25 -19.63
C ASP A 52 13.06 -15.66 -18.82
N PHE A 53 13.23 -16.11 -17.58
CA PHE A 53 12.10 -16.54 -16.75
C PHE A 53 11.62 -15.40 -15.84
N GLU A 54 10.31 -15.20 -15.72
CA GLU A 54 9.72 -14.27 -14.75
C GLU A 54 9.56 -14.95 -13.36
N PRO A 55 9.94 -14.26 -12.26
CA PRO A 55 9.67 -14.76 -10.92
C PRO A 55 8.17 -14.80 -10.65
N SER A 56 7.70 -15.81 -9.93
CA SER A 56 6.32 -15.83 -9.46
C SER A 56 6.06 -14.66 -8.51
N LYS A 57 4.82 -14.14 -8.53
CA LYS A 57 4.39 -13.00 -7.70
C LYS A 57 4.61 -13.23 -6.20
N GLU A 58 4.55 -14.47 -5.74
CA GLU A 58 4.84 -14.87 -4.35
C GLU A 58 6.31 -14.68 -3.96
N ILE A 59 7.25 -14.83 -4.91
CA ILE A 59 8.68 -14.74 -4.64
C ILE A 59 9.18 -13.31 -4.86
N SER A 60 8.70 -12.64 -5.93
CA SER A 60 9.05 -11.25 -6.23
C SER A 60 8.31 -10.22 -5.38
N GLY A 61 7.25 -10.62 -4.66
CA GLY A 61 6.35 -9.72 -3.95
C GLY A 61 5.33 -9.01 -4.85
N GLY A 62 5.35 -9.30 -6.16
CA GLY A 62 4.44 -8.73 -7.14
C GLY A 62 4.81 -7.33 -7.60
N GLU A 63 3.83 -6.61 -8.14
CA GLU A 63 3.99 -5.34 -8.86
C GLU A 63 4.31 -4.13 -7.95
N TRP A 64 4.49 -4.35 -6.64
CA TRP A 64 4.86 -3.32 -5.64
C TRP A 64 6.31 -3.40 -5.17
N TYR A 65 7.07 -4.36 -5.70
CA TYR A 65 8.45 -4.59 -5.29
C TYR A 65 9.40 -4.37 -6.46
N THR A 66 10.38 -3.50 -6.24
CA THR A 66 11.48 -3.24 -7.17
C THR A 66 12.75 -3.79 -6.52
N ASP A 67 13.42 -4.75 -7.17
CA ASP A 67 14.63 -5.41 -6.66
C ASP A 67 14.51 -5.98 -5.23
N GLY A 68 13.34 -6.51 -4.87
CA GLY A 68 13.08 -7.09 -3.56
C GLY A 68 12.89 -6.08 -2.43
N LYS A 69 12.77 -4.79 -2.76
CA LYS A 69 12.34 -3.73 -1.83
C LYS A 69 10.92 -3.29 -2.17
N PHE A 70 10.11 -3.09 -1.14
CA PHE A 70 8.77 -2.54 -1.29
C PHE A 70 8.88 -1.06 -1.65
N ASP A 71 8.31 -0.67 -2.79
CA ASP A 71 8.48 0.65 -3.37
C ASP A 71 7.47 1.63 -2.77
N THR A 72 7.77 2.12 -1.56
CA THR A 72 6.91 3.08 -0.85
C THR A 72 6.82 4.42 -1.58
N GLU A 73 7.87 4.81 -2.31
CA GLU A 73 7.90 6.06 -3.07
C GLU A 73 6.94 5.99 -4.26
N PHE A 74 6.99 4.88 -5.02
CA PHE A 74 6.04 4.62 -6.10
C PHE A 74 4.59 4.57 -5.60
N ILE A 75 4.34 3.87 -4.48
CA ILE A 75 3.00 3.80 -3.86
C ILE A 75 2.51 5.18 -3.46
N GLY A 76 3.36 5.99 -2.83
CA GLY A 76 3.06 7.37 -2.45
C GLY A 76 2.73 8.22 -3.67
N ALA A 77 3.57 8.19 -4.70
CA ALA A 77 3.37 8.93 -5.94
C ALA A 77 2.07 8.52 -6.66
N LEU A 78 1.77 7.22 -6.71
CA LEU A 78 0.54 6.71 -7.33
C LEU A 78 -0.70 7.10 -6.52
N SER A 79 -0.61 7.06 -5.19
CA SER A 79 -1.66 7.53 -4.28
C SER A 79 -1.95 9.02 -4.48
N ASP A 80 -0.91 9.85 -4.53
CA ASP A 80 -1.03 11.28 -4.77
C ASP A 80 -1.58 11.60 -6.17
N ALA A 81 -1.19 10.83 -7.18
CA ALA A 81 -1.72 10.92 -8.53
C ALA A 81 -3.23 10.61 -8.56
N CYS A 82 -3.66 9.53 -7.89
CA CYS A 82 -5.07 9.16 -7.76
C CYS A 82 -5.87 10.27 -7.05
N LEU A 83 -5.39 10.74 -5.89
CA LEU A 83 -6.03 11.83 -5.14
C LEU A 83 -6.10 13.13 -5.94
N SER A 84 -5.05 13.47 -6.69
CA SER A 84 -5.01 14.65 -7.55
C SER A 84 -6.02 14.56 -8.69
N ASN A 85 -6.19 13.38 -9.28
CA ASN A 85 -7.20 13.16 -10.31
C ASN A 85 -8.62 13.32 -9.76
N ILE A 86 -8.93 12.67 -8.64
CA ILE A 86 -10.25 12.74 -8.00
C ILE A 86 -10.54 14.18 -7.55
N ARG A 87 -9.55 14.91 -7.02
CA ARG A 87 -9.67 16.34 -6.67
C ARG A 87 -10.08 17.20 -7.86
N ARG A 88 -9.44 16.99 -9.02
CA ARG A 88 -9.70 17.79 -10.22
C ARG A 88 -11.04 17.47 -10.87
N ARG A 89 -11.44 16.20 -10.89
CA ARG A 89 -12.68 15.74 -11.55
C ARG A 89 -13.90 15.67 -10.63
N LYS A 90 -13.72 15.84 -9.31
CA LYS A 90 -14.68 15.60 -8.22
C LYS A 90 -15.11 14.14 -8.06
N VAL A 91 -15.32 13.43 -9.17
CA VAL A 91 -15.66 12.01 -9.26
C VAL A 91 -14.77 11.35 -10.31
N ALA A 92 -14.25 10.16 -10.02
CA ALA A 92 -13.46 9.38 -10.97
C ALA A 92 -13.74 7.88 -10.83
N THR A 93 -13.72 7.16 -11.95
CA THR A 93 -13.77 5.68 -11.97
C THR A 93 -12.36 5.11 -11.98
N CYS A 94 -12.19 3.84 -11.61
CA CYS A 94 -10.88 3.18 -11.69
C CYS A 94 -10.32 3.22 -13.11
N ASP A 95 -11.14 2.91 -14.12
CA ASP A 95 -10.72 2.94 -15.52
C ASP A 95 -10.41 4.37 -15.99
N GLY A 96 -11.13 5.37 -15.49
CA GLY A 96 -10.85 6.79 -15.75
C GLY A 96 -9.49 7.22 -15.19
N ILE A 97 -9.14 6.77 -13.99
CA ILE A 97 -7.85 7.05 -13.36
C ILE A 97 -6.71 6.36 -14.12
N VAL A 98 -6.85 5.08 -14.46
CA VAL A 98 -5.86 4.34 -15.27
C VAL A 98 -5.64 5.03 -16.61
N GLY A 99 -6.73 5.41 -17.29
CA GLY A 99 -6.67 6.13 -18.57
C GLY A 99 -6.00 7.50 -18.45
N TRP A 100 -6.23 8.22 -17.34
CA TRP A 100 -5.58 9.49 -17.08
C TRP A 100 -4.08 9.33 -16.79
N ILE A 101 -3.69 8.37 -15.97
CA ILE A 101 -2.28 8.07 -15.67
C ILE A 101 -1.54 7.71 -16.95
N ARG A 102 -2.12 6.91 -17.83
CA ARG A 102 -1.49 6.55 -19.12
C ARG A 102 -1.26 7.74 -20.05
N LYS A 103 -2.11 8.77 -19.99
CA LYS A 103 -2.04 9.95 -20.89
C LYS A 103 -1.20 11.09 -20.31
N VAL A 104 -1.34 11.35 -19.01
CA VAL A 104 -0.78 12.54 -18.33
C VAL A 104 0.33 12.16 -17.37
N GLY A 105 0.30 10.94 -16.84
CA GLY A 105 1.29 10.43 -15.89
C GLY A 105 2.35 9.52 -16.51
N SER A 106 2.45 9.41 -17.84
CA SER A 106 3.46 8.58 -18.50
C SER A 106 4.89 9.00 -18.14
N ASP A 107 5.10 10.29 -17.91
CA ASP A 107 6.40 10.85 -17.52
C ASP A 107 6.75 10.50 -16.07
N VAL A 108 5.74 10.33 -15.21
CA VAL A 108 5.89 10.00 -13.79
C VAL A 108 6.05 8.49 -13.59
N PHE A 109 5.40 7.69 -14.44
CA PHE A 109 5.38 6.23 -14.35
C PHE A 109 5.84 5.59 -15.66
N PRO A 110 7.16 5.60 -15.96
CA PRO A 110 7.70 5.07 -17.21
C PRO A 110 7.49 3.56 -17.37
N GLY A 111 7.34 2.81 -16.27
CA GLY A 111 7.00 1.38 -16.27
C GLY A 111 5.51 1.10 -16.52
N GLY A 112 4.68 2.14 -16.66
CA GLY A 112 3.23 2.01 -16.73
C GLY A 112 2.61 1.61 -15.38
N VAL A 113 1.28 1.68 -15.32
CA VAL A 113 0.50 1.29 -14.13
C VAL A 113 -0.60 0.31 -14.55
N SER A 114 -0.71 -0.79 -13.81
CA SER A 114 -1.73 -1.81 -14.02
C SER A 114 -3.07 -1.39 -13.39
N LYS A 115 -4.19 -1.90 -13.92
CA LYS A 115 -5.51 -1.66 -13.32
C LYS A 115 -5.57 -2.18 -11.88
N GLY A 116 -4.98 -3.34 -11.62
CA GLY A 116 -4.93 -3.94 -10.29
C GLY A 116 -4.19 -3.08 -9.27
N GLN A 117 -3.08 -2.42 -9.66
CA GLN A 117 -2.37 -1.49 -8.78
C GLN A 117 -3.26 -0.31 -8.39
N VAL A 118 -3.97 0.29 -9.35
CA VAL A 118 -4.89 1.42 -9.08
C VAL A 118 -6.04 0.98 -8.18
N GLU A 119 -6.65 -0.19 -8.42
CA GLU A 119 -7.71 -0.72 -7.55
C GLU A 119 -7.25 -0.92 -6.10
N GLN A 120 -6.04 -1.45 -5.90
CA GLN A 120 -5.49 -1.66 -4.56
C GLN A 120 -5.22 -0.33 -3.85
N ILE A 121 -4.69 0.67 -4.56
CA ILE A 121 -4.49 2.01 -4.01
C ILE A 121 -5.83 2.67 -3.66
N LEU A 122 -6.83 2.55 -4.53
CA LEU A 122 -8.16 3.10 -4.25
C LEU A 122 -8.80 2.45 -3.02
N LYS A 123 -8.71 1.12 -2.88
CA LYS A 123 -9.16 0.41 -1.68
C LYS A 123 -8.44 0.90 -0.43
N ASN A 124 -7.11 1.09 -0.49
CA ASN A 124 -6.36 1.64 0.63
C ASN A 124 -6.80 3.08 0.96
N LEU A 125 -7.01 3.93 -0.04
CA LEU A 125 -7.50 5.31 0.16
C LEU A 125 -8.91 5.36 0.78
N VAL A 126 -9.75 4.37 0.49
CA VAL A 126 -11.06 4.20 1.14
C VAL A 126 -10.89 3.79 2.60
N MET A 127 -9.98 2.85 2.90
CA MET A 127 -9.67 2.45 4.29
C MET A 127 -9.09 3.62 5.10
N GLU A 128 -8.26 4.46 4.48
CA GLU A 128 -7.73 5.69 5.08
C GLU A 128 -8.77 6.82 5.23
N ASN A 129 -10.02 6.59 4.79
CA ASN A 129 -11.11 7.57 4.80
C ASN A 129 -10.77 8.90 4.08
N LYS A 130 -9.89 8.84 3.07
CA LYS A 130 -9.56 9.98 2.21
C LYS A 130 -10.52 10.07 1.02
N VAL A 131 -10.97 8.92 0.55
CA VAL A 131 -11.84 8.72 -0.61
C VAL A 131 -13.02 7.85 -0.19
N GLN A 132 -14.19 8.07 -0.79
CA GLN A 132 -15.37 7.25 -0.60
C GLN A 132 -15.75 6.58 -1.93
N GLU A 133 -16.01 5.29 -1.87
CA GLU A 133 -16.64 4.54 -2.96
C GLU A 133 -18.14 4.82 -2.98
N VAL A 134 -18.65 5.18 -4.15
CA VAL A 134 -20.04 5.58 -4.37
C VAL A 134 -20.53 5.02 -5.70
N THR A 135 -21.79 4.62 -5.75
CA THR A 135 -22.44 4.24 -7.00
C THR A 135 -22.93 5.49 -7.71
N SER A 136 -22.62 5.62 -9.00
CA SER A 136 -23.04 6.76 -9.81
C SER A 136 -24.57 6.83 -9.90
N THR A 137 -25.12 8.00 -9.59
CA THR A 137 -26.53 8.32 -9.80
C THR A 137 -26.80 8.90 -11.20
N GLY A 138 -25.76 9.20 -11.98
CA GLY A 138 -25.85 9.82 -13.32
C GLY A 138 -26.30 11.28 -13.34
N PHE A 139 -26.42 11.94 -12.20
CA PHE A 139 -26.83 13.34 -12.09
C PHE A 139 -25.78 14.18 -11.34
N GLY A 140 -25.63 15.46 -11.72
CA GLY A 140 -24.73 16.42 -11.05
C GLY A 140 -23.26 16.05 -11.20
N ASP A 141 -22.51 15.96 -10.10
CA ASP A 141 -21.08 15.58 -10.13
C ASP A 141 -20.85 14.16 -10.72
N PHE A 142 -21.91 13.35 -10.90
CA PHE A 142 -21.87 12.00 -11.48
C PHE A 142 -22.22 11.94 -12.98
N GLU A 143 -22.52 13.06 -13.64
CA GLU A 143 -22.96 13.09 -15.05
C GLU A 143 -21.95 12.42 -16.02
N SER A 144 -20.66 12.48 -15.69
CA SER A 144 -19.60 11.86 -16.49
C SER A 144 -19.48 10.33 -16.34
N VAL A 145 -20.27 9.72 -15.46
CA VAL A 145 -20.20 8.29 -15.12
C VAL A 145 -21.58 7.64 -15.31
N PRO A 146 -21.69 6.52 -16.07
CA PRO A 146 -22.96 5.82 -16.27
C PRO A 146 -23.66 5.47 -14.95
N VAL A 147 -25.00 5.50 -14.94
CA VAL A 147 -25.78 5.14 -13.75
C VAL A 147 -25.48 3.70 -13.35
N GLY A 148 -25.25 3.47 -12.05
CA GLY A 148 -24.95 2.13 -11.52
C GLY A 148 -23.48 1.76 -11.50
N GLU A 149 -22.60 2.55 -12.14
CA GLU A 149 -21.15 2.30 -12.12
C GLU A 149 -20.52 2.71 -10.79
N VAL A 150 -19.48 1.97 -10.39
CA VAL A 150 -18.71 2.27 -9.17
C VAL A 150 -17.72 3.39 -9.46
N CYS A 151 -17.78 4.44 -8.64
CA CYS A 151 -16.90 5.58 -8.76
C CYS A 151 -16.42 6.07 -7.39
N TYR A 152 -15.39 6.90 -7.41
CA TYR A 152 -14.66 7.35 -6.25
C TYR A 152 -14.70 8.87 -6.18
N ARG A 153 -14.96 9.39 -4.99
CA ARG A 153 -14.93 10.84 -4.73
C ARG A 153 -14.21 11.13 -3.42
N LEU A 154 -13.70 12.34 -3.27
CA LEU A 154 -13.17 12.76 -1.98
C LEU A 154 -14.26 12.73 -0.91
N VAL A 155 -13.87 12.27 0.29
CA VAL A 155 -14.72 12.41 1.47
C VAL A 155 -14.88 13.89 1.74
N LYS A 156 -16.12 14.39 1.72
CA LYS A 156 -16.39 15.77 2.13
C LYS A 156 -15.98 15.87 3.59
N LYS A 157 -15.14 16.86 3.94
CA LYS A 157 -14.86 17.23 5.35
C LYS A 157 -16.09 17.89 6.01
N GLY A 158 -17.27 17.29 5.83
CA GLY A 158 -18.51 17.66 6.47
C GLY A 158 -18.97 16.50 7.33
N ALA A 159 -19.08 16.74 8.64
CA ALA A 159 -19.59 15.82 9.66
C ALA A 159 -18.67 14.68 10.14
N GLY A 160 -17.37 14.70 9.80
CA GLY A 160 -16.35 13.81 10.37
C GLY A 160 -15.37 14.56 11.27
N GLY A 161 -15.88 15.43 12.16
CA GLY A 161 -15.05 15.88 13.28
C GLY A 161 -14.64 14.68 14.12
N VAL A 162 -13.51 14.77 14.83
CA VAL A 162 -13.22 13.86 15.93
C VAL A 162 -14.49 13.81 16.78
N GLY A 163 -15.15 12.65 16.87
CA GLY A 163 -16.45 12.54 17.56
C GLY A 163 -16.33 13.14 18.96
N ALA A 164 -17.39 13.77 19.47
CA ALA A 164 -17.32 14.56 20.72
C ALA A 164 -16.63 13.83 21.88
N MET A 165 -16.74 12.50 21.93
CA MET A 165 -16.05 11.66 22.90
C MET A 165 -14.54 11.55 22.70
N ALA A 166 -14.06 11.51 21.46
CA ALA A 166 -12.62 11.49 21.18
C ALA A 166 -11.95 12.86 21.33
N SER A 167 -12.74 13.95 21.49
CA SER A 167 -12.24 15.28 21.84
C SER A 167 -12.16 15.58 23.34
N ILE A 168 -12.61 14.67 24.20
CA ILE A 168 -12.59 14.85 25.67
C ILE A 168 -11.96 13.63 26.35
N PRO A 169 -11.34 13.78 27.52
CA PRO A 169 -10.66 12.67 28.20
C PRO A 169 -11.62 11.52 28.59
N CYS A 170 -12.93 11.79 28.66
CA CYS A 170 -13.94 10.78 28.98
C CYS A 170 -14.05 9.67 27.93
N GLY A 171 -13.86 9.95 26.63
CA GLY A 171 -14.05 8.95 25.58
C GLY A 171 -13.05 7.79 25.58
N VAL A 172 -11.93 7.96 26.28
CA VAL A 172 -10.89 6.93 26.47
C VAL A 172 -10.71 6.55 27.95
N CYS A 173 -11.59 7.01 28.83
CA CYS A 173 -11.46 6.80 30.26
C CYS A 173 -11.71 5.32 30.63
N PRO A 174 -10.72 4.60 31.19
CA PRO A 174 -10.86 3.18 31.53
C PRO A 174 -11.84 2.91 32.68
N ARG A 175 -12.26 3.97 33.39
CA ARG A 175 -13.15 3.91 34.55
C ARG A 175 -14.46 4.67 34.33
N ILE A 176 -14.83 4.97 33.08
CA ILE A 176 -16.03 5.77 32.77
C ILE A 176 -17.30 5.17 33.39
N HIS A 177 -17.42 3.83 33.42
CA HIS A 177 -18.57 3.12 33.98
C HIS A 177 -18.73 3.29 35.51
N SER A 178 -17.66 3.67 36.21
CA SER A 178 -17.66 3.89 37.66
C SER A 178 -17.69 5.38 38.02
N CYS A 179 -17.71 6.26 37.02
CA CYS A 179 -17.68 7.70 37.22
C CYS A 179 -19.08 8.23 37.50
N THR A 180 -19.32 8.73 38.72
CA THR A 180 -20.60 9.28 39.14
C THR A 180 -20.37 10.56 39.96
N PRO A 181 -21.27 11.57 39.93
CA PRO A 181 -21.09 12.83 40.66
C PRO A 181 -20.76 12.64 42.14
N ASP A 182 -21.43 11.69 42.81
CA ASP A 182 -21.32 11.40 44.24
C ASP A 182 -20.42 10.18 44.56
N GLY A 183 -19.74 9.63 43.55
CA GLY A 183 -18.91 8.42 43.69
C GLY A 183 -17.47 8.71 44.08
N VAL A 184 -16.75 7.64 44.47
CA VAL A 184 -15.30 7.69 44.72
C VAL A 184 -14.53 8.15 43.48
N ILE A 185 -15.01 7.76 42.29
CA ILE A 185 -14.57 8.29 41.00
C ILE A 185 -15.62 9.29 40.56
N SER A 186 -15.29 10.58 40.64
CA SER A 186 -16.22 11.68 40.34
C SER A 186 -15.67 12.57 39.22
N PRO A 187 -16.54 13.09 38.34
CA PRO A 187 -16.13 14.10 37.36
C PRO A 187 -15.64 15.39 38.04
N MET A 188 -16.09 15.69 39.27
CA MET A 188 -15.71 16.91 40.00
C MET A 188 -14.25 16.87 40.50
N THR A 189 -13.72 15.67 40.77
CA THR A 189 -12.35 15.45 41.27
C THR A 189 -11.46 14.73 40.24
N CYS A 190 -11.90 14.68 38.98
CA CYS A 190 -11.26 13.89 37.93
C CYS A 190 -9.90 14.49 37.49
N GLN A 191 -8.82 13.78 37.80
CA GLN A 191 -7.46 14.18 37.40
C GLN A 191 -7.26 14.22 35.88
N TYR A 192 -7.94 13.35 35.12
CA TYR A 192 -7.86 13.37 33.65
C TYR A 192 -8.50 14.63 33.08
N TYR A 193 -9.57 15.11 33.70
CA TYR A 193 -10.26 16.32 33.28
C TYR A 193 -9.47 17.57 33.65
N GLN A 194 -8.90 17.63 34.86
CA GLN A 194 -8.02 18.72 35.29
C GLN A 194 -6.79 18.85 34.38
N LYS A 195 -6.03 17.77 34.17
CA LYS A 195 -4.86 17.78 33.27
C LYS A 195 -5.19 18.16 31.83
N TRP A 196 -6.40 17.87 31.38
CA TRP A 196 -6.85 18.23 30.03
C TRP A 196 -7.27 19.70 29.93
N LEU A 197 -7.74 20.31 31.02
CA LEU A 197 -8.08 21.74 31.10
C LEU A 197 -6.87 22.62 31.41
N ASP A 198 -5.81 22.09 32.03
CA ASP A 198 -4.60 22.81 32.41
C ASP A 198 -3.62 23.08 31.25
N PHE A 199 -4.11 23.10 30.00
CA PHE A 199 -3.33 23.43 28.78
C PHE A 199 -3.37 24.92 28.44
#